data_AF-A0A2E9SZ87-F1
#
_entry.id   AF-A0A2E9SZ87-F1
#
_cell.length_a   1.000
_cell.length_b   1.000
_cell.length_c   1.000
_cell.angle_alpha   90.00
_cell.angle_beta   90.00
_cell.angle_gamma   90.00
#
_symmetry.space_group_name_H-M   'P 1'
#
loop_
_entity.id
_entity.type
_entity.pdbx_description
1 polymer ?
#
loop_
_entity_poly.entity_id
_entity_poly.type
_entity_poly.pdbx_seq_one_letter_code
_entity_poly.pdbx_strand_id
1 'polypeptide(L)'
;MATYVKTIECGNSKYHISVSGENVYYSKSNRKGGSKVKGVSCKKNELVLNSTRKPVEDIELCEQIKKSTSSGCFITTVVCKGIGLEDDCEYLQTLRRFRDVQLLRTQAGKEKVQQYYQLAPELADKLEQLPEFCNITQKLFTQFVVPCCKFIRAKQFQKAEAHYQLFLQAVQALTK
;
A
#
# COMPACT_ATOMS: atom_id res chain seq x y z
N MET A 1 3.59 20.51 -16.82
CA MET A 1 2.35 19.82 -17.26
C MET A 1 2.67 18.35 -17.46
N ALA A 2 1.77 17.45 -17.03
CA ALA A 2 1.97 16.02 -17.23
C ALA A 2 1.62 15.63 -18.68
N THR A 3 2.56 14.96 -19.36
CA THR A 3 2.44 14.50 -20.75
C THR A 3 2.20 12.99 -20.75
N TYR A 4 1.19 12.55 -21.49
CA TYR A 4 0.93 11.12 -21.69
C TYR A 4 2.08 10.49 -22.47
N VAL A 5 2.51 9.30 -22.04
CA VAL A 5 3.59 8.56 -22.70
C VAL A 5 3.04 7.31 -23.37
N LYS A 6 2.51 6.38 -22.57
CA LYS A 6 2.01 5.08 -23.05
C LYS A 6 0.98 4.52 -22.10
N THR A 7 0.32 3.45 -22.53
CA THR A 7 -0.55 2.64 -21.67
C THR A 7 0.04 1.24 -21.60
N ILE A 8 0.11 0.69 -20.40
CA ILE A 8 0.60 -0.67 -20.18
C ILE A 8 -0.52 -1.52 -19.56
N GLU A 9 -0.46 -2.83 -19.81
CA GLU A 9 -1.37 -3.82 -19.24
C GLU A 9 -0.62 -4.68 -18.24
N CYS A 10 -1.16 -4.72 -17.03
CA CYS A 10 -0.58 -5.34 -15.85
C CYS A 10 -1.52 -6.42 -15.32
N GLY A 11 -1.45 -7.62 -15.90
CA GLY A 11 -2.46 -8.65 -15.68
C GLY A 11 -3.84 -8.13 -16.12
N ASN A 12 -4.82 -8.14 -15.21
CA ASN A 12 -6.18 -7.67 -15.49
C ASN A 12 -6.38 -6.16 -15.33
N SER A 13 -5.33 -5.40 -14.99
CA SER A 13 -5.42 -3.93 -14.80
C SER A 13 -4.67 -3.17 -15.88
N LYS A 14 -5.30 -2.12 -16.40
CA LYS A 14 -4.71 -1.21 -17.39
C LYS A 14 -4.24 0.08 -16.72
N TYR A 15 -3.05 0.54 -17.06
CA TYR A 15 -2.45 1.75 -16.48
C TYR A 15 -1.95 2.71 -17.56
N HIS A 16 -2.41 3.95 -17.51
CA HIS A 16 -1.93 5.05 -18.32
C HIS A 16 -0.73 5.70 -17.64
N ILE A 17 0.38 5.81 -18.37
CA ILE A 17 1.64 6.36 -17.90
C ILE A 17 1.79 7.78 -18.42
N SER A 18 2.13 8.70 -17.53
CA SER A 18 2.42 10.09 -17.87
C SER A 18 3.66 10.59 -17.15
N VAL A 19 4.29 11.63 -17.70
CA VAL A 19 5.52 12.21 -17.17
C VAL A 19 5.36 13.71 -16.95
N SER A 20 5.89 14.23 -15.85
CA SER A 20 5.96 15.68 -15.60
C SER A 20 7.36 16.01 -15.09
N GLY A 21 8.18 16.59 -15.98
CA GLY A 21 9.62 16.72 -15.75
C GLY A 21 10.28 15.33 -15.70
N GLU A 22 11.12 15.10 -14.69
CA GLU A 22 11.74 13.79 -14.46
C GLU A 22 10.81 12.78 -13.77
N ASN A 23 9.66 13.22 -13.25
CA ASN A 23 8.75 12.36 -12.49
C ASN A 23 7.80 11.59 -13.41
N VAL A 24 7.59 10.31 -13.08
CA VAL A 24 6.68 9.40 -13.79
C VAL A 24 5.45 9.12 -12.94
N TYR A 25 4.29 9.09 -13.56
CA TYR A 25 2.98 8.92 -12.94
C TYR A 25 2.18 7.82 -13.66
N TYR A 26 1.32 7.16 -12.91
CA TYR A 26 0.40 6.14 -13.42
C TYR A 26 -1.03 6.40 -12.93
N SER A 27 -2.02 6.04 -13.76
CA SER A 27 -3.45 6.09 -13.39
C SER A 27 -4.24 5.04 -14.16
N LYS A 28 -5.31 4.50 -13.56
CA LYS A 28 -6.22 3.55 -14.24
C LYS A 28 -7.25 4.25 -15.12
N SER A 29 -7.61 5.50 -14.80
CA SER A 29 -8.73 6.21 -15.44
C SER A 29 -8.29 7.44 -16.23
N ASN A 30 -7.22 8.12 -15.80
CA ASN A 30 -6.76 9.37 -16.42
C ASN A 30 -5.50 9.16 -17.24
N ARG A 31 -5.40 9.81 -18.41
CA ARG A 31 -4.21 9.75 -19.28
C ARG A 31 -3.10 10.73 -18.88
N LYS A 32 -3.35 11.67 -17.97
CA LYS A 32 -2.38 12.68 -17.51
C LYS A 32 -2.46 12.81 -15.98
N GLY A 33 -1.32 12.70 -15.31
CA GLY A 33 -1.22 12.74 -13.85
C GLY A 33 -1.48 11.38 -13.20
N GLY A 34 -1.86 11.40 -11.92
CA GLY A 34 -2.10 10.20 -11.10
C GLY A 34 -1.07 10.01 -10.01
N SER A 35 -0.85 8.75 -9.63
CA SER A 35 0.08 8.37 -8.57
C SER A 35 1.51 8.30 -9.11
N LYS A 36 2.48 8.76 -8.32
CA LYS A 36 3.88 8.74 -8.73
C LYS A 36 4.43 7.31 -8.73
N VAL A 37 5.06 6.89 -9.83
CA VAL A 37 5.83 5.64 -9.89
C VAL A 37 7.14 5.86 -9.14
N LYS A 38 7.37 5.10 -8.07
CA LYS A 38 8.63 5.13 -7.32
C LYS A 38 9.68 4.33 -8.07
N GLY A 39 10.94 4.80 -8.05
CA GLY A 39 12.06 4.08 -8.65
C GLY A 39 12.20 4.19 -10.17
N VAL A 40 11.29 4.93 -10.84
CA VAL A 40 11.35 5.20 -12.27
C VAL A 40 11.37 6.72 -12.50
N SER A 41 12.24 7.18 -13.39
CA SER A 41 12.31 8.58 -13.81
C SER A 41 12.32 8.68 -15.33
N CYS A 42 11.87 9.81 -15.87
CA CYS A 42 11.99 10.11 -17.30
C CYS A 42 13.32 10.83 -17.55
N LYS A 43 14.20 10.26 -18.38
CA LYS A 43 15.46 10.88 -18.82
C LYS A 43 15.61 10.76 -20.32
N LYS A 44 15.98 11.86 -20.99
CA LYS A 44 16.13 11.92 -22.46
C LYS A 44 14.91 11.35 -23.21
N ASN A 45 13.69 11.65 -22.72
CA ASN A 45 12.43 11.14 -23.26
C ASN A 45 12.20 9.63 -23.10
N GLU A 46 13.04 8.92 -22.36
CA GLU A 46 12.87 7.50 -22.05
C GLU A 46 12.62 7.27 -20.56
N LEU A 47 11.79 6.27 -20.25
CA LEU A 47 11.57 5.82 -18.87
C LEU A 47 12.76 4.97 -18.45
N VAL A 48 13.41 5.32 -17.35
CA VAL A 48 14.58 4.61 -16.84
C VAL A 48 14.42 4.22 -15.37
N LEU A 49 14.97 3.07 -14.99
CA LEU A 49 15.08 2.65 -13.60
C LEU A 49 16.12 3.52 -12.90
N ASN A 50 15.77 4.06 -11.73
CA ASN A 50 16.71 4.84 -10.94
C ASN A 50 17.87 4.00 -10.42
N SER A 51 17.64 2.69 -10.21
CA SER A 51 18.65 1.76 -9.67
C SER A 51 19.72 1.41 -10.71
N THR A 52 19.31 1.04 -11.93
CA THR A 52 20.22 0.51 -12.96
C THR A 52 20.51 1.51 -14.09
N ARG A 53 19.78 2.63 -14.16
CA ARG A 53 19.78 3.61 -15.26
C ARG A 53 19.50 3.01 -16.64
N LYS A 54 18.96 1.79 -16.68
CA LYS A 54 18.55 1.11 -17.90
C LYS A 54 17.13 1.54 -18.29
N PRO A 55 16.79 1.49 -19.59
CA PRO A 55 15.42 1.68 -20.04
C PRO A 55 14.49 0.68 -19.36
N VAL A 56 13.30 1.15 -19.01
CA VAL A 56 12.27 0.37 -18.34
C VAL A 56 11.37 -0.29 -19.36
N GLU A 57 11.44 -1.63 -19.38
CA GLU A 57 10.48 -2.49 -20.07
C GLU A 57 9.10 -2.47 -19.40
N ASP A 58 8.05 -2.82 -20.14
CA ASP A 58 6.67 -2.80 -19.62
C ASP A 58 6.48 -3.74 -18.42
N ILE A 59 7.16 -4.89 -18.42
CA ILE A 59 7.12 -5.86 -17.32
C ILE A 59 7.68 -5.25 -16.03
N GLU A 60 8.86 -4.64 -16.12
CA GLU A 60 9.52 -3.99 -15.00
C GLU A 60 8.77 -2.74 -14.55
N LEU A 61 8.20 -1.97 -15.49
CA LEU A 61 7.34 -0.83 -15.16
C LEU A 61 6.11 -1.29 -14.39
N CYS A 62 5.54 -2.42 -14.81
CA CYS A 62 4.41 -3.04 -14.15
C CYS A 62 4.76 -3.45 -12.72
N GLU A 63 5.94 -4.04 -12.50
CA GLU A 63 6.43 -4.36 -11.15
C GLU A 63 6.63 -3.09 -10.31
N GLN A 64 7.23 -2.04 -10.86
CA GLN A 64 7.40 -0.76 -10.15
C GLN A 64 6.07 -0.10 -9.85
N ILE A 65 5.09 -0.17 -10.75
CA ILE A 65 3.72 0.30 -10.51
C ILE A 65 3.07 -0.54 -9.44
N LYS A 66 3.17 -1.87 -9.47
CA LYS A 66 2.67 -2.75 -8.41
C LYS A 66 3.30 -2.40 -7.06
N LYS A 67 4.60 -2.12 -7.03
CA LYS A 67 5.36 -1.68 -5.85
C LYS A 67 4.98 -0.25 -5.41
N SER A 68 4.49 0.57 -6.34
CA SER A 68 4.02 1.93 -6.11
C SER A 68 2.54 2.00 -5.73
N THR A 69 1.71 1.04 -6.16
CA THR A 69 0.33 0.79 -5.72
C THR A 69 0.31 0.04 -4.40
N SER A 70 1.35 -0.76 -4.13
CA SER A 70 1.60 -1.36 -2.83
C SER A 70 2.09 -0.32 -1.82
N SER A 71 1.78 0.96 -1.99
CA SER A 71 1.73 1.92 -0.90
C SER A 71 0.53 1.60 0.01
N GLY A 72 0.47 0.38 0.53
CA GLY A 72 0.53 0.30 1.97
C GLY A 72 -0.77 0.26 2.74
N CYS A 73 -1.87 -0.24 2.22
CA CYS A 73 -3.01 -0.64 3.04
C CYS A 73 -3.83 -1.69 2.30
N PHE A 74 -3.57 -2.98 2.52
CA PHE A 74 -4.47 -4.00 2.00
C PHE A 74 -5.52 -4.30 3.08
N ILE A 75 -5.10 -4.89 4.19
CA ILE A 75 -6.01 -5.26 5.28
C ILE A 75 -6.67 -4.04 5.92
N THR A 76 -5.92 -2.96 6.21
CA THR A 76 -6.49 -1.80 6.92
C THR A 76 -7.41 -0.97 6.03
N THR A 77 -7.16 -0.90 4.72
CA THR A 77 -8.08 -0.26 3.75
C THR A 77 -9.36 -1.06 3.67
N VAL A 78 -9.26 -2.39 3.56
CA VAL A 78 -10.44 -3.27 3.58
C VAL A 78 -11.23 -3.09 4.89
N VAL A 79 -10.56 -3.03 6.03
CA VAL A 79 -11.20 -2.77 7.32
C VAL A 79 -11.90 -1.40 7.35
N CYS A 80 -11.28 -0.35 6.83
CA CYS A 80 -11.88 0.99 6.77
C CYS A 80 -13.06 1.06 5.79
N LYS A 81 -12.95 0.38 4.65
CA LYS A 81 -14.02 0.25 3.65
C LYS A 81 -15.25 -0.46 4.24
N GLY A 82 -15.04 -1.52 5.01
CA GLY A 82 -16.14 -2.26 5.66
C GLY A 82 -16.92 -1.46 6.71
N ILE A 83 -16.34 -0.38 7.25
CA ILE A 83 -17.03 0.55 8.17
C ILE A 83 -17.42 1.88 7.51
N GLY A 84 -17.25 2.00 6.19
CA GLY A 84 -17.63 3.20 5.43
C GLY A 84 -16.71 4.41 5.62
N LEU A 85 -15.47 4.22 6.09
CA LEU A 85 -14.48 5.30 6.17
C LEU A 85 -13.78 5.50 4.82
N GLU A 86 -13.41 6.75 4.53
CA GLU A 86 -12.62 7.11 3.36
C GLU A 86 -11.19 6.53 3.44
N ASP A 87 -10.61 6.24 2.26
CA ASP A 87 -9.28 5.64 2.09
C ASP A 87 -8.10 6.50 2.64
N ASP A 88 -8.38 7.74 3.00
CA ASP A 88 -7.44 8.71 3.57
C ASP A 88 -7.76 9.10 5.02
N CYS A 89 -8.54 8.29 5.74
CA CYS A 89 -8.83 8.57 7.14
C CYS A 89 -7.56 8.64 8.02
N GLU A 90 -7.63 9.43 9.08
CA GLU A 90 -6.51 9.70 10.00
C GLU A 90 -5.86 8.42 10.56
N TYR A 91 -6.68 7.38 10.78
CA TYR A 91 -6.22 6.07 11.26
C TYR A 91 -5.33 5.36 10.25
N LEU A 92 -5.72 5.35 8.97
CA LEU A 92 -4.93 4.77 7.89
C LEU A 92 -3.59 5.50 7.74
N GLN A 93 -3.62 6.83 7.73
CA GLN A 93 -2.39 7.61 7.62
C GLN A 93 -1.44 7.38 8.81
N THR A 94 -2.00 7.27 10.03
CA THR A 94 -1.23 6.95 11.25
C THR A 94 -0.55 5.58 11.14
N LEU A 95 -1.29 4.55 10.74
CA LEU A 95 -0.78 3.20 10.58
C LEU A 95 0.23 3.07 9.43
N ARG A 96 -0.04 3.71 8.28
CA ARG A 96 0.89 3.78 7.14
C ARG A 96 2.21 4.39 7.57
N ARG A 97 2.18 5.52 8.27
CA ARG A 97 3.39 6.18 8.78
C ARG A 97 4.12 5.33 9.82
N PHE A 98 3.40 4.65 10.71
CA PHE A 98 4.03 3.75 11.67
C PHE A 98 4.77 2.61 10.97
N ARG A 99 4.15 1.97 9.97
CA ARG A 99 4.77 0.90 9.20
C ARG A 99 5.96 1.39 8.36
N ASP A 100 5.73 2.41 7.54
CA ASP A 100 6.70 2.84 6.52
C ASP A 100 7.80 3.74 7.09
N VAL A 101 7.69 4.21 8.34
CA VAL A 101 8.71 5.04 8.98
C VAL A 101 9.23 4.43 10.27
N GLN A 102 8.36 4.04 11.20
CA GLN A 102 8.83 3.59 12.52
C GLN A 102 9.35 2.16 12.47
N LEU A 103 8.62 1.22 11.86
CA LEU A 103 9.06 -0.18 11.78
C LEU A 103 10.32 -0.36 10.90
N LEU A 104 10.53 0.49 9.89
CA LEU A 104 11.74 0.40 9.06
C LEU A 104 13.04 0.86 9.77
N ARG A 105 12.94 1.46 10.97
CA ARG A 105 14.12 1.93 11.74
C ARG A 105 14.94 0.80 12.33
N THR A 106 14.36 -0.39 12.51
CA THR A 106 15.04 -1.56 13.06
C THR A 106 15.08 -2.67 12.02
N GLN A 107 16.11 -3.52 12.07
CA GLN A 107 16.23 -4.64 11.14
C GLN A 107 15.06 -5.62 11.30
N ALA A 108 14.72 -5.97 12.54
CA ALA A 108 13.57 -6.82 12.86
C ALA A 108 12.24 -6.22 12.38
N GLY A 109 12.08 -4.90 12.43
CA GLY A 109 10.88 -4.24 11.94
C GLY A 109 10.79 -4.26 10.41
N LYS A 110 11.91 -4.18 9.68
CA LYS A 110 11.92 -4.34 8.21
C LYS A 110 11.42 -5.72 7.78
N GLU A 111 11.86 -6.79 8.45
CA GLU A 111 11.41 -8.16 8.19
C GLU A 111 9.91 -8.30 8.39
N LYS A 112 9.38 -7.74 9.48
CA LYS A 112 7.93 -7.73 9.76
C LYS A 112 7.14 -6.95 8.72
N VAL A 113 7.66 -5.81 8.27
CA VAL A 113 7.03 -5.02 7.21
C VAL A 113 7.03 -5.78 5.89
N GLN A 114 8.12 -6.46 5.54
CA GLN A 114 8.19 -7.29 4.35
C GLN A 114 7.17 -8.44 4.40
N GLN A 115 7.10 -9.15 5.53
CA GLN A 115 6.11 -10.19 5.75
C GLN A 115 4.68 -9.66 5.63
N TYR A 116 4.40 -8.48 6.20
CA TYR A 116 3.12 -7.81 6.02
C TYR A 116 2.82 -7.58 4.53
N TYR A 117 3.75 -7.01 3.77
CA TYR A 117 3.51 -6.74 2.34
C TYR A 117 3.29 -7.99 1.50
N GLN A 118 3.88 -9.13 1.90
CA GLN A 118 3.66 -10.41 1.23
C GLN A 118 2.28 -11.00 1.55
N LEU A 119 1.85 -10.95 2.82
CA LEU A 119 0.63 -11.63 3.27
C LEU A 119 -0.63 -10.75 3.13
N ALA A 120 -0.48 -9.44 3.28
CA ALA A 120 -1.62 -8.52 3.39
C ALA A 120 -2.54 -8.48 2.16
N PRO A 121 -2.07 -8.60 0.90
CA PRO A 121 -2.97 -8.66 -0.26
C PRO A 121 -3.91 -9.86 -0.22
N GLU A 122 -3.38 -11.07 -0.02
CA GLU A 122 -4.20 -12.29 0.02
C GLU A 122 -5.19 -12.28 1.18
N LEU A 123 -4.74 -11.82 2.35
CA LEU A 123 -5.61 -11.70 3.53
C LEU A 123 -6.71 -10.67 3.33
N ALA A 124 -6.42 -9.57 2.65
CA ALA A 124 -7.40 -8.53 2.34
C ALA A 124 -8.48 -9.05 1.38
N ASP A 125 -8.07 -9.76 0.31
CA ASP A 125 -9.00 -10.38 -0.64
C ASP A 125 -9.92 -11.39 0.05
N LYS A 126 -9.37 -12.25 0.91
CA LYS A 126 -10.16 -13.21 1.69
C LYS A 126 -11.11 -12.53 2.67
N LEU A 127 -10.64 -11.48 3.35
CA LEU A 127 -11.44 -10.73 4.30
C LEU A 127 -12.66 -10.07 3.61
N GLU A 128 -12.49 -9.51 2.41
CA GLU A 128 -13.60 -8.92 1.63
C GLU A 128 -14.68 -9.95 1.22
N GLN A 129 -14.32 -11.23 1.10
CA GLN A 129 -15.24 -12.30 0.68
C GLN A 129 -16.04 -12.91 1.83
N LEU A 130 -15.80 -12.49 3.09
CA LEU A 130 -16.49 -13.06 4.24
C LEU A 130 -17.97 -12.61 4.31
N PRO A 131 -18.90 -13.52 4.63
CA PRO A 131 -20.34 -13.22 4.69
C PRO A 131 -20.74 -12.23 5.79
N GLU A 132 -19.87 -11.97 6.79
CA GLU A 132 -20.07 -10.98 7.85
C GLU A 132 -19.06 -9.81 7.77
N PHE A 133 -18.64 -9.45 6.56
CA PHE A 133 -17.60 -8.45 6.31
C PHE A 133 -17.74 -7.17 7.15
N CYS A 134 -18.90 -6.51 7.15
CA CYS A 134 -19.11 -5.26 7.89
C CYS A 134 -18.96 -5.44 9.42
N ASN A 135 -19.50 -6.53 9.98
CA ASN A 135 -19.43 -6.81 11.42
C ASN A 135 -18.00 -7.17 11.84
N ILE A 136 -17.32 -7.99 11.05
CA ILE A 136 -15.93 -8.39 11.27
C ILE A 136 -15.01 -7.17 11.18
N THR A 137 -15.15 -6.35 10.14
CA THR A 137 -14.32 -5.14 9.98
C THR A 137 -14.57 -4.12 11.08
N GLN A 138 -15.81 -3.96 11.55
CA GLN A 138 -16.11 -3.12 12.71
C GLN A 138 -15.42 -3.61 13.99
N LYS A 139 -15.43 -4.92 14.25
CA LYS A 139 -14.70 -5.53 15.37
C LYS A 139 -13.20 -5.33 15.23
N LEU A 140 -12.64 -5.59 14.04
CA LEU A 140 -11.23 -5.43 13.77
C LEU A 140 -10.77 -3.97 13.95
N PHE A 141 -11.57 -3.03 13.47
CA PHE A 141 -11.29 -1.61 13.60
C PHE A 141 -11.25 -1.16 15.06
N THR A 142 -12.29 -1.50 15.83
CA THR A 142 -12.43 -1.10 17.23
C THR A 142 -11.42 -1.79 18.15
N GLN A 143 -11.12 -3.07 17.93
CA GLN A 143 -10.20 -3.84 18.78
C GLN A 143 -8.73 -3.64 18.43
N PHE A 144 -8.40 -3.35 17.16
CA PHE A 144 -7.01 -3.31 16.71
C PHE A 144 -6.58 -1.94 16.18
N VAL A 145 -7.30 -1.38 15.21
CA VAL A 145 -6.91 -0.14 14.55
C VAL A 145 -6.90 1.03 15.51
N VAL A 146 -7.99 1.20 16.28
CA VAL A 146 -8.11 2.31 17.25
C VAL A 146 -7.05 2.23 18.36
N PRO A 147 -6.85 1.09 19.06
CA PRO A 147 -5.83 1.00 20.11
C PRO A 147 -4.40 1.14 19.56
N CYS A 148 -4.11 0.57 18.38
CA CYS A 148 -2.81 0.72 17.75
C CYS A 148 -2.49 2.20 17.47
N CYS A 149 -3.46 2.95 16.92
CA CYS A 149 -3.30 4.40 16.72
C CYS A 149 -3.08 5.15 18.03
N LYS A 150 -3.77 4.78 19.12
CA LYS A 150 -3.54 5.37 20.45
C LYS A 150 -2.12 5.11 20.94
N PHE A 151 -1.59 3.89 20.81
CA PHE A 151 -0.21 3.57 21.19
C PHE A 151 0.82 4.35 20.35
N ILE A 152 0.58 4.50 19.05
CA ILE A 152 1.44 5.28 18.15
C ILE A 152 1.48 6.75 18.58
N ARG A 153 0.32 7.36 18.88
CA ARG A 153 0.24 8.75 19.35
C ARG A 153 0.92 8.94 20.70
N ALA A 154 0.81 7.95 21.59
CA ALA A 154 1.51 7.93 22.87
C ALA A 154 3.03 7.61 22.75
N LYS A 155 3.57 7.48 21.53
CA LYS A 155 4.96 7.07 21.25
C LYS A 155 5.36 5.72 21.88
N GLN A 156 4.38 4.88 22.21
CA GLN A 156 4.59 3.54 22.75
C GLN A 156 4.80 2.54 21.60
N PHE A 157 5.89 2.72 20.83
CA PHE A 157 6.11 2.01 19.58
C PHE A 157 6.19 0.48 19.74
N GLN A 158 6.79 -0.01 20.82
CA GLN A 158 6.89 -1.45 21.08
C GLN A 158 5.52 -2.10 21.33
N LYS A 159 4.62 -1.40 22.06
CA LYS A 159 3.24 -1.85 22.26
C LYS A 159 2.45 -1.76 20.96
N ALA A 160 2.62 -0.67 20.19
CA ALA A 160 1.98 -0.53 18.89
C ALA A 160 2.38 -1.63 17.92
N GLU A 161 3.67 -2.01 17.89
CA GLU A 161 4.19 -3.11 17.08
C GLU A 161 3.60 -4.46 17.49
N ALA A 162 3.59 -4.77 18.79
CA ALA A 162 2.98 -6.00 19.29
C ALA A 162 1.48 -6.07 18.93
N HIS A 163 0.75 -4.96 19.12
CA HIS A 163 -0.67 -4.86 18.77
C HIS A 163 -0.92 -5.01 17.26
N TYR A 164 0.00 -4.47 16.44
CA TYR A 164 -0.06 -4.60 15.00
C TYR A 164 0.17 -6.04 14.52
N GLN A 165 1.04 -6.80 15.19
CA GLN A 165 1.23 -8.22 14.89
C GLN A 165 0.02 -9.06 15.31
N LEU A 166 -0.56 -8.79 16.48
CA LEU A 166 -1.81 -9.44 16.92
C LEU A 166 -2.96 -9.20 15.94
N PHE A 167 -3.06 -7.98 15.39
CA PHE A 167 -4.02 -7.66 14.34
C PHE A 167 -3.87 -8.56 13.12
N LEU A 168 -2.63 -8.75 12.62
CA LEU A 168 -2.38 -9.61 11.47
C LEU A 168 -2.72 -11.07 11.74
N GLN A 169 -2.37 -11.57 12.93
CA GLN A 169 -2.70 -12.94 13.35
C GLN A 169 -4.21 -13.14 13.46
N ALA A 170 -4.94 -12.16 14.00
CA ALA A 170 -6.39 -12.22 14.10
C ALA A 170 -7.04 -12.28 12.71
N VAL A 171 -6.59 -11.44 11.77
CA VAL A 171 -7.08 -11.47 10.39
C VAL A 171 -6.77 -12.81 9.73
N GLN A 172 -5.55 -13.32 9.89
CA GLN A 172 -5.17 -14.64 9.39
C GLN A 172 -6.06 -15.75 9.92
N ALA A 173 -6.41 -15.72 11.20
CA ALA A 173 -7.28 -16.71 11.82
C ALA A 173 -8.72 -16.66 11.28
N LEU A 174 -9.19 -15.47 10.87
CA LEU A 174 -10.51 -15.29 10.27
C LEU A 174 -10.57 -15.70 8.80
N THR A 175 -9.43 -15.76 8.12
CA THR A 175 -9.30 -16.07 6.68
C THR A 175 -8.68 -17.45 6.41
N LYS A 176 -8.61 -18.31 7.43
CA LYS A 176 -8.20 -19.72 7.30
C LYS A 176 -9.39 -20.57 6.90
#